data_AF-A0A5B8J7F0-F1
#
_entry.id   AF-A0A5B8J7F0-F1
#
_cell.length_a   1.000
_cell.length_b   1.000
_cell.length_c   1.000
_cell.angle_alpha   90.00
_cell.angle_beta   90.00
_cell.angle_gamma   90.00
#
_symmetry.space_group_name_H-M   'P 1'
#
loop_
_entity.id
_entity.type
_entity.pdbx_description
1 polymer ?
#
loop_
_entity_poly.entity_id
_entity_poly.type
_entity_poly.pdbx_seq_one_letter_code
_entity_poly.pdbx_strand_id
1 'polypeptide(L)'
;MPFGHPGRRSRRDSDHALTRGFAVRLASGAVPPGSIPAAFARGDAMTVKSARPPRRIRRPAMLLSALALAAASVAVTAPAQASAPDAAAVALPAPSAGDTRAAVTALDAGQRSQLQSEIDQQLAATTGGVQISANEISYNGGEPIMVFPLPGAATAPASSGAALTAEGVDPAVIQEITVEGCPAGDWDNRWYCFYQHPDFGGRRLQWNYEHCNGVNFGQYDFRNRASGWVNTTIPNHPARLYVRVYDTDPAPDDYLWTGNPGAKDAHVGAANNDKADLFRACRS
;
A
#
# COMPACT_ATOMS: atom_id res chain seq x y z
N MET A 1 52.46 26.28 -33.07
CA MET A 1 51.89 25.32 -34.03
C MET A 1 50.52 24.90 -33.51
N PRO A 2 49.45 25.13 -34.29
CA PRO A 2 48.06 24.90 -33.87
C PRO A 2 47.52 23.58 -34.44
N PHE A 3 46.60 22.92 -33.74
CA PHE A 3 45.57 22.09 -34.37
C PHE A 3 44.29 22.15 -33.54
N GLY A 4 43.28 22.81 -34.09
CA GLY A 4 41.91 22.75 -33.62
C GLY A 4 41.12 21.71 -34.39
N HIS A 5 40.13 21.10 -33.74
CA HIS A 5 39.00 20.46 -34.42
C HIS A 5 37.69 20.79 -33.70
N PRO A 6 36.69 21.34 -34.41
CA PRO A 6 35.35 21.56 -33.88
C PRO A 6 34.46 20.31 -34.10
N GLY A 7 33.88 19.82 -33.00
CA GLY A 7 32.88 18.74 -33.02
C GLY A 7 31.50 19.21 -33.47
N ARG A 8 30.96 18.53 -34.48
CA ARG A 8 29.71 18.78 -35.20
C ARG A 8 28.47 18.76 -34.28
N ARG A 9 27.60 19.76 -34.46
CA ARG A 9 26.18 19.73 -34.02
C ARG A 9 25.38 18.89 -35.01
N SER A 10 24.76 17.81 -34.55
CA SER A 10 23.72 17.10 -35.30
C SER A 10 22.37 17.67 -34.89
N ARG A 11 21.77 18.47 -35.78
CA ARG A 11 20.33 18.72 -35.82
C ARG A 11 19.67 17.42 -36.28
N ARG A 12 18.74 16.89 -35.48
CA ARG A 12 17.70 15.99 -35.98
C ARG A 12 16.40 16.76 -35.98
N ASP A 13 15.93 17.03 -37.18
CA ASP A 13 14.59 17.49 -37.48
C ASP A 13 13.58 16.44 -37.00
N SER A 14 12.56 16.91 -36.29
CA SER A 14 11.43 16.12 -35.83
C SER A 14 10.24 16.50 -36.69
N ASP A 15 10.03 15.78 -37.78
CA ASP A 15 8.81 15.81 -38.56
C ASP A 15 8.37 14.37 -38.80
N HIS A 16 7.25 13.97 -38.20
CA HIS A 16 6.18 13.21 -38.86
C HIS A 16 5.03 12.98 -37.89
N ALA A 17 4.04 13.87 -37.96
CA ALA A 17 2.68 13.59 -37.57
C ALA A 17 2.05 12.62 -38.60
N LEU A 18 1.59 11.46 -38.13
CA LEU A 18 0.67 10.59 -38.87
C LEU A 18 -0.44 10.13 -37.93
N THR A 19 -1.47 10.96 -37.83
CA THR A 19 -2.76 10.64 -37.22
C THR A 19 -3.49 9.65 -38.13
N ARG A 20 -3.45 8.35 -37.79
CA ARG A 20 -4.33 7.35 -38.40
C ARG A 20 -5.53 7.12 -37.49
N GLY A 21 -6.68 7.66 -37.89
CA GLY A 21 -7.97 7.37 -37.27
C GLY A 21 -8.37 5.92 -37.53
N PHE A 22 -8.44 5.12 -36.47
CA PHE A 22 -9.07 3.80 -36.48
C PHE A 22 -10.51 3.96 -36.00
N ALA A 23 -11.46 3.89 -36.94
CA ALA A 23 -12.87 3.77 -36.62
C ALA A 23 -13.14 2.32 -36.20
N VAL A 24 -13.34 2.08 -34.90
CA VAL A 24 -13.80 0.79 -34.37
C VAL A 24 -15.31 0.71 -34.55
N ARG A 25 -15.75 -0.17 -35.45
CA ARG A 25 -17.15 -0.59 -35.61
C ARG A 25 -17.51 -1.46 -34.39
N LEU A 26 -18.32 -0.94 -33.48
CA LEU A 26 -18.97 -1.73 -32.44
C LEU A 26 -20.10 -2.57 -33.07
N ALA A 27 -19.88 -3.88 -33.15
CA ALA A 27 -20.93 -4.83 -33.47
C ALA A 27 -21.65 -5.21 -32.16
N SER A 28 -22.86 -4.69 -31.98
CA SER A 28 -23.77 -5.10 -30.91
C SER A 28 -24.28 -6.52 -31.18
N GLY A 29 -23.62 -7.51 -30.59
CA GLY A 29 -24.11 -8.89 -30.53
C GLY A 29 -24.88 -9.11 -29.22
N ALA A 30 -26.20 -9.26 -29.31
CA ALA A 30 -27.05 -9.67 -28.21
C ALA A 30 -26.74 -11.13 -27.80
N VAL A 31 -26.39 -11.35 -26.54
CA VAL A 31 -26.18 -12.69 -25.95
C VAL A 31 -27.51 -13.19 -25.38
N PRO A 32 -27.98 -14.41 -25.73
CA PRO A 32 -29.19 -14.98 -25.15
C PRO A 32 -28.97 -15.47 -23.71
N PRO A 33 -29.98 -15.37 -22.82
CA PRO A 33 -29.89 -15.87 -21.45
C PRO A 33 -29.98 -17.41 -21.44
N GLY A 34 -28.92 -18.07 -20.96
CA GLY A 34 -28.86 -19.53 -20.88
C GLY A 34 -28.10 -20.01 -19.64
N SER A 35 -28.86 -20.47 -18.65
CA SER A 35 -28.61 -21.65 -17.82
C SER A 35 -27.30 -21.70 -17.01
N ILE A 36 -27.38 -21.28 -15.75
CA ILE A 36 -26.39 -21.63 -14.70
C ILE A 36 -26.68 -23.05 -14.20
N PRO A 37 -25.76 -24.03 -14.33
CA PRO A 37 -25.89 -25.29 -13.63
C PRO A 37 -25.48 -25.14 -12.16
N ALA A 38 -26.39 -25.52 -11.27
CA ALA A 38 -26.14 -25.69 -9.85
C ALA A 38 -25.43 -27.03 -9.59
N ALA A 39 -24.19 -27.01 -9.10
CA ALA A 39 -23.54 -28.06 -8.30
C ALA A 39 -22.12 -27.53 -7.96
N PHE A 40 -21.65 -27.45 -6.72
CA PHE A 40 -21.35 -28.58 -5.84
C PHE A 40 -21.17 -28.04 -4.42
N ALA A 41 -22.06 -28.43 -3.51
CA ALA A 41 -21.82 -28.29 -2.07
C ALA A 41 -21.37 -29.66 -1.54
N ARG A 42 -20.09 -29.78 -1.20
CA ARG A 42 -19.59 -30.85 -0.31
C ARG A 42 -18.89 -30.17 0.86
N GLY A 43 -19.65 -30.04 1.95
CA GLY A 43 -19.10 -29.73 3.25
C GLY A 43 -18.62 -31.02 3.91
N ASP A 44 -17.32 -31.23 3.93
CA ASP A 44 -16.72 -32.24 4.80
C ASP A 44 -16.55 -31.63 6.20
N ALA A 45 -17.40 -32.10 7.11
CA ALA A 45 -17.33 -31.76 8.52
C ALA A 45 -16.09 -32.40 9.16
N MET A 46 -15.02 -31.62 9.33
CA MET A 46 -13.90 -32.03 10.16
C MET A 46 -14.31 -31.98 11.64
N THR A 47 -14.39 -33.17 12.23
CA THR A 47 -14.61 -33.39 13.65
C THR A 47 -13.36 -32.93 14.43
N VAL A 48 -13.45 -31.78 15.10
CA VAL A 48 -12.39 -31.30 16.00
C VAL A 48 -12.48 -32.05 17.33
N LYS A 49 -11.46 -32.86 17.58
CA LYS A 49 -11.26 -33.64 18.80
C LYS A 49 -10.97 -32.69 19.98
N SER A 50 -11.94 -32.60 20.88
CA SER A 50 -11.81 -31.96 22.19
C SER A 50 -10.70 -32.61 23.03
N ALA A 51 -9.76 -31.80 23.55
CA ALA A 51 -9.12 -32.01 24.86
C ALA A 51 -8.07 -30.92 25.17
N ARG A 52 -8.32 -30.09 26.19
CA ARG A 52 -7.57 -30.05 27.47
C ARG A 52 -8.06 -28.90 28.36
N PRO A 53 -8.19 -29.10 29.69
CA PRO A 53 -8.65 -28.08 30.62
C PRO A 53 -7.57 -27.00 30.89
N PRO A 54 -7.98 -25.78 31.28
CA PRO A 54 -7.05 -24.70 31.57
C PRO A 54 -6.29 -24.93 32.89
N ARG A 55 -4.95 -24.84 32.83
CA ARG A 55 -4.09 -24.72 34.01
C ARG A 55 -4.30 -23.34 34.64
N ARG A 56 -4.89 -23.32 35.84
CA ARG A 56 -4.95 -22.12 36.70
C ARG A 56 -3.54 -21.71 37.12
N ILE A 57 -3.03 -20.62 36.55
CA ILE A 57 -1.82 -19.94 37.03
C ILE A 57 -2.23 -19.00 38.16
N ARG A 58 -1.70 -19.26 39.36
CA ARG A 58 -1.83 -18.39 40.55
C ARG A 58 -1.07 -17.09 40.30
N ARG A 59 -1.77 -15.95 40.33
CA ARG A 59 -1.16 -14.61 40.34
C ARG A 59 -0.63 -14.31 41.74
N PRO A 60 0.64 -13.88 41.91
CA PRO A 60 1.08 -13.26 43.15
C PRO A 60 0.51 -11.83 43.25
N ALA A 61 -0.05 -11.51 44.41
CA ALA A 61 -0.43 -10.16 44.78
C ALA A 61 0.84 -9.31 44.93
N MET A 62 0.93 -8.20 44.17
CA MET A 62 1.91 -7.15 44.44
C MET A 62 1.23 -5.94 45.06
N LEU A 63 1.92 -5.43 46.08
CA LEU A 63 1.55 -4.37 46.99
C LEU A 63 1.21 -3.05 46.27
N LEU A 64 0.15 -2.41 46.73
CA LEU A 64 -0.06 -0.97 46.60
C LEU A 64 1.01 -0.23 47.45
N SER A 65 1.88 0.54 46.79
CA SER A 65 2.62 1.63 47.44
C SER A 65 1.92 2.94 47.13
N ALA A 66 1.29 3.51 48.15
CA ALA A 66 0.72 4.85 48.12
C ALA A 66 1.85 5.88 48.13
N LEU A 67 1.98 6.66 47.05
CA LEU A 67 2.84 7.84 47.00
C LEU A 67 1.98 9.08 47.24
N ALA A 68 2.28 9.81 48.31
CA ALA A 68 1.59 11.03 48.70
C ALA A 68 1.91 12.17 47.72
N LEU A 69 0.85 12.78 47.16
CA LEU A 69 0.92 13.99 46.35
C LEU A 69 1.01 15.21 47.28
N ALA A 70 2.13 15.93 47.26
CA ALA A 70 2.23 17.28 47.79
C ALA A 70 1.78 18.26 46.70
N ALA A 71 0.65 18.93 46.92
CA ALA A 71 0.13 19.97 46.03
C ALA A 71 0.83 21.31 46.33
N ALA A 72 1.70 21.76 45.42
CA ALA A 72 2.24 23.11 45.42
C ALA A 72 1.48 23.94 44.37
N SER A 73 0.61 24.83 44.84
CA SER A 73 -0.18 25.73 44.01
C SER A 73 0.68 26.91 43.54
N VAL A 74 1.28 26.83 42.36
CA VAL A 74 1.95 27.97 41.73
C VAL A 74 0.91 28.74 40.90
N ALA A 75 0.60 29.96 41.31
CA ALA A 75 -0.22 30.89 40.55
C ALA A 75 0.55 31.34 39.30
N VAL A 76 0.20 30.76 38.16
CA VAL A 76 0.72 31.19 36.85
C VAL A 76 -0.12 32.36 36.37
N THR A 77 0.47 33.56 36.36
CA THR A 77 -0.08 34.73 35.65
C THR A 77 -0.03 34.44 34.15
N ALA A 78 -1.19 34.23 33.53
CA ALA A 78 -1.31 33.99 32.09
C ALA A 78 -0.93 35.27 31.32
N PRO A 79 0.05 35.22 30.39
CA PRO A 79 0.30 36.33 29.49
C PRO A 79 -0.91 36.50 28.56
N ALA A 80 -1.25 37.76 28.25
CA ALA A 80 -2.29 38.10 27.30
C ALA A 80 -2.05 37.37 25.96
N GLN A 81 -2.98 36.49 25.57
CA GLN A 81 -2.96 35.82 24.27
C GLN A 81 -3.19 36.89 23.19
N ALA A 82 -2.10 37.32 22.55
CA ALA A 82 -2.19 37.97 21.26
C ALA A 82 -2.80 36.97 20.28
N SER A 83 -3.94 37.32 19.68
CA SER A 83 -4.57 36.54 18.62
C SER A 83 -3.51 36.27 17.55
N ALA A 84 -3.11 35.00 17.40
CA ALA A 84 -2.18 34.62 16.36
C ALA A 84 -2.79 35.05 15.01
N PRO A 85 -1.98 35.63 14.10
CA PRO A 85 -2.47 35.94 12.77
C PRO A 85 -3.06 34.66 12.16
N ASP A 86 -4.21 34.79 11.48
CA ASP A 86 -4.85 33.70 10.74
C ASP A 86 -3.75 32.97 9.95
N ALA A 87 -3.37 31.80 10.46
CA ALA A 87 -2.40 30.95 9.81
C ALA A 87 -3.08 30.48 8.54
N ALA A 88 -2.78 31.16 7.42
CA ALA A 88 -3.28 30.81 6.12
C ALA A 88 -3.17 29.30 5.96
N ALA A 89 -4.31 28.64 5.79
CA ALA A 89 -4.39 27.19 5.77
C ALA A 89 -3.31 26.66 4.82
N VAL A 90 -2.41 25.84 5.35
CA VAL A 90 -1.33 25.24 4.56
C VAL A 90 -1.99 24.53 3.39
N ALA A 91 -1.83 25.08 2.19
CA ALA A 91 -2.36 24.48 0.99
C ALA A 91 -1.67 23.12 0.82
N LEU A 92 -2.47 22.06 0.64
CA LEU A 92 -1.94 20.76 0.28
C LEU A 92 -1.10 20.89 -1.01
N PRO A 93 -0.05 20.07 -1.18
CA PRO A 93 0.72 20.05 -2.42
C PRO A 93 -0.20 19.87 -3.63
N ALA A 94 0.15 20.50 -4.76
CA ALA A 94 -0.60 20.42 -6.02
C ALA A 94 -1.11 19.01 -6.42
N PRO A 95 -0.33 17.90 -6.30
CA PRO A 95 -0.84 16.57 -6.62
C PRO A 95 -2.02 16.12 -5.75
N SER A 96 -2.12 16.61 -4.51
CA SER A 96 -3.23 16.31 -3.60
C SER A 96 -4.52 17.05 -3.96
N ALA A 97 -4.44 18.15 -4.72
CA ALA A 97 -5.62 18.93 -5.11
C ALA A 97 -6.51 18.19 -6.12
N GLY A 98 -5.98 17.19 -6.82
CA GLY A 98 -6.73 16.34 -7.75
C GLY A 98 -7.46 15.16 -7.09
N ASP A 99 -7.27 14.94 -5.79
CA ASP A 99 -7.87 13.81 -5.09
C ASP A 99 -9.32 14.10 -4.67
N THR A 100 -10.26 13.50 -5.40
CA THR A 100 -11.70 13.73 -5.23
C THR A 100 -12.36 12.71 -4.31
N ARG A 101 -11.60 11.79 -3.69
CA ARG A 101 -12.17 10.79 -2.78
C ARG A 101 -12.80 11.49 -1.58
N ALA A 102 -14.05 11.15 -1.27
CA ALA A 102 -14.82 11.82 -0.22
C ALA A 102 -14.08 11.88 1.12
N ALA A 103 -13.45 10.78 1.54
CA ALA A 103 -12.70 10.70 2.79
C ALA A 103 -11.50 11.68 2.85
N VAL A 104 -10.83 11.91 1.71
CA VAL A 104 -9.72 12.87 1.62
C VAL A 104 -10.24 14.31 1.64
N THR A 105 -11.30 14.58 0.88
CA THR A 105 -11.92 15.92 0.84
C THR A 105 -12.48 16.35 2.20
N ALA A 106 -12.90 15.38 3.02
CA ALA A 106 -13.44 15.60 4.37
C ALA A 106 -12.38 15.92 5.44
N LEU A 107 -11.08 15.76 5.15
CA LEU A 107 -10.04 16.06 6.13
C LEU A 107 -10.00 17.55 6.47
N ASP A 108 -9.91 17.87 7.76
CA ASP A 108 -9.66 19.24 8.21
C ASP A 108 -8.19 19.66 8.00
N ALA A 109 -7.89 20.94 8.27
CA ALA A 109 -6.55 21.48 8.08
C ALA A 109 -5.48 20.82 8.96
N GLY A 110 -5.82 20.44 10.20
CA GLY A 110 -4.91 19.79 11.13
C GLY A 110 -4.59 18.37 10.67
N GLN A 111 -5.62 17.61 10.28
CA GLN A 111 -5.47 16.26 9.71
C GLN A 111 -4.63 16.28 8.44
N ARG A 112 -4.87 17.23 7.53
CA ARG A 112 -4.06 17.41 6.31
C ARG A 112 -2.59 17.70 6.63
N SER A 113 -2.32 18.57 7.60
CA SER A 113 -0.95 18.87 8.01
C SER A 113 -0.26 17.66 8.63
N GLN A 114 -0.97 16.85 9.42
CA GLN A 114 -0.43 15.62 9.99
C GLN A 114 -0.06 14.63 8.87
N LEU A 115 -1.01 14.34 7.97
CA LEU A 115 -0.79 13.42 6.86
C LEU A 115 0.38 13.89 5.96
N GLN A 116 0.45 15.19 5.67
CA GLN A 116 1.55 15.73 4.87
C GLN A 116 2.90 15.54 5.58
N SER A 117 2.96 15.74 6.90
CA SER A 117 4.19 15.48 7.66
C SER A 117 4.61 14.02 7.59
N GLU A 118 3.68 13.06 7.56
CA GLU A 118 4.01 11.63 7.42
C GLU A 118 4.56 11.32 6.00
N ILE A 119 3.95 11.91 4.97
CA ILE A 119 4.44 11.83 3.59
C ILE A 119 5.84 12.43 3.45
N ASP A 120 6.06 13.62 4.01
CA ASP A 120 7.35 14.31 3.95
C ASP A 120 8.45 13.50 4.66
N GLN A 121 8.14 12.90 5.80
CA GLN A 121 9.07 12.00 6.50
C GLN A 121 9.42 10.78 5.65
N GLN A 122 8.44 10.18 4.98
CA GLN A 122 8.68 9.04 4.11
C GLN A 122 9.54 9.42 2.89
N LEU A 123 9.24 10.56 2.26
CA LEU A 123 10.03 11.07 1.13
C LEU A 123 11.45 11.47 1.55
N ALA A 124 11.65 11.90 2.79
CA ALA A 124 12.99 12.17 3.33
C ALA A 124 13.77 10.88 3.64
N ALA A 125 13.08 9.81 4.05
CA ALA A 125 13.69 8.52 4.39
C ALA A 125 14.00 7.64 3.17
N THR A 126 13.41 7.93 2.01
CA THR A 126 13.53 7.14 0.79
C THR A 126 14.04 7.97 -0.38
N THR A 127 14.51 7.33 -1.44
CA THR A 127 14.94 8.03 -2.66
C THR A 127 14.01 7.65 -3.81
N GLY A 128 13.70 8.60 -4.69
CA GLY A 128 12.91 8.35 -5.90
C GLY A 128 11.40 8.28 -5.69
N GLY A 129 10.91 8.52 -4.47
CA GLY A 129 9.48 8.66 -4.19
C GLY A 129 8.93 10.00 -4.68
N VAL A 130 7.72 10.00 -5.23
CA VAL A 130 6.96 11.18 -5.64
C VAL A 130 5.55 11.08 -5.09
N GLN A 131 5.10 12.10 -4.35
CA GLN A 131 3.70 12.19 -3.91
C GLN A 131 2.78 12.37 -5.13
N ILE A 132 1.80 11.49 -5.27
CA ILE A 132 0.87 11.46 -6.42
C ILE A 132 -0.58 11.73 -6.04
N SER A 133 -0.92 11.64 -4.74
CA SER A 133 -2.20 12.04 -4.16
C SER A 133 -2.02 12.47 -2.71
N ALA A 134 -3.11 12.75 -1.98
CA ALA A 134 -3.04 13.26 -0.61
C ALA A 134 -2.32 12.30 0.36
N ASN A 135 -2.42 10.99 0.15
CA ASN A 135 -1.88 9.95 1.03
C ASN A 135 -1.08 8.88 0.28
N GLU A 136 -0.61 9.16 -0.94
CA GLU A 136 0.07 8.16 -1.77
C GLU A 136 1.39 8.66 -2.36
N ILE A 137 2.38 7.78 -2.34
CA ILE A 137 3.71 7.97 -2.92
C ILE A 137 3.94 6.89 -3.97
N SER A 138 4.30 7.32 -5.18
CA SER A 138 4.75 6.45 -6.25
C SER A 138 6.28 6.39 -6.26
N TYR A 139 6.82 5.20 -6.48
CA TYR A 139 8.26 4.96 -6.65
C TYR A 139 8.52 4.44 -8.06
N ASN A 140 9.72 4.70 -8.59
CA ASN A 140 10.18 4.16 -9.89
C ASN A 140 9.18 4.34 -11.04
N GLY A 141 8.41 5.43 -11.05
CA GLY A 141 7.42 5.69 -12.09
C GLY A 141 6.11 4.90 -11.95
N GLY A 142 5.75 4.45 -10.74
CA GLY A 142 4.48 3.76 -10.46
C GLY A 142 4.62 2.26 -10.22
N GLU A 143 5.84 1.74 -10.09
CA GLU A 143 6.05 0.29 -9.94
C GLU A 143 5.64 -0.19 -8.52
N PRO A 144 6.18 0.37 -7.42
CA PRO A 144 5.48 0.36 -6.15
C PRO A 144 4.70 1.65 -5.91
N ILE A 145 3.53 1.48 -5.31
CA ILE A 145 2.80 2.58 -4.66
C ILE A 145 2.72 2.32 -3.16
N MET A 146 3.09 3.31 -2.36
CA MET A 146 2.83 3.35 -0.93
C MET A 146 1.58 4.17 -0.65
N VAL A 147 0.65 3.61 0.12
CA VAL A 147 -0.60 4.25 0.54
C VAL A 147 -0.63 4.36 2.06
N PHE A 148 -0.80 5.58 2.57
CA PHE A 148 -0.89 5.87 4.00
C PHE A 148 -2.35 5.81 4.46
N PRO A 149 -2.64 5.36 5.69
CA PRO A 149 -3.93 5.60 6.32
C PRO A 149 -4.23 7.09 6.38
N LEU A 150 -5.51 7.43 6.26
CA LEU A 150 -5.94 8.79 6.58
C LEU A 150 -5.91 9.00 8.10
N PRO A 151 -5.74 10.23 8.60
CA PRO A 151 -5.79 10.51 10.03
C PRO A 151 -7.04 9.94 10.72
N GLY A 152 -6.82 9.09 11.72
CA GLY A 152 -7.88 8.39 12.47
C GLY A 152 -8.35 7.07 11.85
N ALA A 153 -7.91 6.73 10.63
CA ALA A 153 -8.17 5.42 10.03
C ALA A 153 -7.10 4.41 10.44
N ALA A 154 -7.51 3.16 10.71
CA ALA A 154 -6.59 2.07 11.01
C ALA A 154 -5.93 1.48 9.74
N THR A 155 -6.62 1.55 8.61
CA THR A 155 -6.22 0.92 7.34
C THR A 155 -6.04 1.99 6.25
N ALA A 156 -5.11 1.74 5.33
CA ALA A 156 -4.99 2.53 4.10
C ALA A 156 -6.27 2.40 3.24
N PRO A 157 -6.81 3.48 2.66
CA PRO A 157 -7.96 3.40 1.76
C PRO A 157 -7.61 2.69 0.44
N ALA A 158 -8.62 2.48 -0.41
CA ALA A 158 -8.40 2.08 -1.80
C ALA A 158 -7.55 3.12 -2.55
N SER A 159 -6.75 2.64 -3.52
CA SER A 159 -5.87 3.52 -4.33
C SER A 159 -6.65 4.58 -5.08
N SER A 160 -6.11 5.80 -5.15
CA SER A 160 -6.68 6.86 -5.97
C SER A 160 -6.59 6.55 -7.47
N GLY A 161 -7.37 7.28 -8.29
CA GLY A 161 -7.22 7.22 -9.74
C GLY A 161 -5.81 7.62 -10.23
N ALA A 162 -5.10 8.49 -9.50
CA ALA A 162 -3.73 8.88 -9.83
C ALA A 162 -2.76 7.71 -9.61
N ALA A 163 -2.95 6.93 -8.54
CA ALA A 163 -2.19 5.72 -8.29
C ALA A 163 -2.39 4.67 -9.40
N LEU A 164 -3.65 4.38 -9.73
CA LEU A 164 -3.97 3.46 -10.82
C LEU A 164 -3.36 3.91 -12.15
N THR A 165 -3.43 5.22 -12.45
CA THR A 165 -2.82 5.80 -13.66
C THR A 165 -1.30 5.65 -13.66
N ALA A 166 -0.64 5.89 -12.51
CA ALA A 166 0.81 5.72 -12.37
C ALA A 166 1.23 4.26 -12.60
N GLU A 167 0.39 3.32 -12.20
CA GLU A 167 0.57 1.87 -12.43
C GLU A 167 0.20 1.43 -13.86
N GLY A 168 -0.13 2.38 -14.75
CA GLY A 168 -0.49 2.13 -16.14
C GLY A 168 -1.89 1.56 -16.33
N VAL A 169 -2.76 1.68 -15.33
CA VAL A 169 -4.13 1.17 -15.38
C VAL A 169 -5.11 2.30 -15.65
N ASP A 170 -6.03 2.09 -16.58
CA ASP A 170 -7.12 3.03 -16.86
C ASP A 170 -8.17 2.98 -15.73
N PRO A 171 -8.30 4.05 -14.92
CA PRO A 171 -9.27 4.08 -13.82
C PRO A 171 -10.73 3.97 -14.28
N ALA A 172 -11.03 4.23 -15.56
CA ALA A 172 -12.38 4.05 -16.10
C ALA A 172 -12.75 2.58 -16.35
N VAL A 173 -11.74 1.70 -16.42
CA VAL A 173 -11.92 0.27 -16.75
C VAL A 173 -12.00 -0.60 -15.50
N ILE A 174 -11.41 -0.15 -14.38
CA ILE A 174 -11.48 -0.90 -13.13
C ILE A 174 -12.80 -0.56 -12.44
N GLN A 175 -13.73 -1.53 -12.38
CA GLN A 175 -14.65 -1.53 -11.26
C GLN A 175 -13.79 -1.69 -10.02
N GLU A 176 -13.92 -0.80 -9.05
CA GLU A 176 -13.07 -0.71 -7.85
C GLU A 176 -13.26 -1.94 -6.95
N ILE A 177 -12.86 -3.11 -7.43
CA ILE A 177 -12.79 -4.33 -6.66
C ILE A 177 -11.48 -4.20 -5.89
N THR A 178 -11.59 -4.03 -4.59
CA THR A 178 -10.44 -4.10 -3.72
C THR A 178 -10.61 -5.25 -2.76
N VAL A 179 -9.50 -5.89 -2.42
CA VAL A 179 -9.44 -6.86 -1.34
C VAL A 179 -8.62 -6.22 -0.23
N GLU A 180 -9.32 -5.73 0.79
CA GLU A 180 -8.71 -4.99 1.92
C GLU A 180 -7.98 -3.72 1.46
N GLY A 181 -8.51 -3.05 0.44
CA GLY A 181 -7.90 -1.89 -0.20
C GLY A 181 -6.83 -2.24 -1.25
N CYS A 182 -6.30 -3.47 -1.27
CA CYS A 182 -5.41 -3.93 -2.35
C CYS A 182 -6.20 -3.98 -3.66
N PRO A 183 -5.72 -3.36 -4.76
CA PRO A 183 -6.45 -3.41 -6.02
C PRO A 183 -6.68 -4.83 -6.54
N ALA A 184 -7.81 -5.02 -7.21
CA ALA A 184 -8.14 -6.18 -8.02
C ALA A 184 -8.90 -5.68 -9.25
N GLY A 185 -8.67 -6.29 -10.42
CA GLY A 185 -9.46 -6.03 -11.63
C GLY A 185 -10.37 -7.21 -11.95
N ASP A 186 -10.81 -7.30 -13.21
CA ASP A 186 -11.51 -8.49 -13.73
C ASP A 186 -10.63 -9.37 -14.63
N TRP A 187 -9.59 -8.79 -15.26
CA TRP A 187 -8.84 -9.47 -16.34
C TRP A 187 -7.33 -9.53 -16.12
N ASP A 188 -6.75 -8.63 -15.32
CA ASP A 188 -5.32 -8.57 -15.06
C ASP A 188 -5.00 -8.27 -13.58
N ASN A 189 -5.44 -9.16 -12.69
CA ASN A 189 -5.45 -8.94 -11.23
C ASN A 189 -4.13 -9.26 -10.58
N ARG A 190 -3.01 -8.94 -11.20
CA ARG A 190 -1.69 -9.37 -10.71
C ARG A 190 -1.18 -8.56 -9.52
N TRP A 191 -2.07 -8.08 -8.67
CA TRP A 191 -1.71 -7.27 -7.52
C TRP A 191 -1.31 -8.13 -6.34
N TYR A 192 -0.33 -7.64 -5.62
CA TYR A 192 -0.04 -8.09 -4.28
C TYR A 192 0.38 -6.91 -3.43
N CYS A 193 -0.08 -6.94 -2.19
CA CYS A 193 0.05 -5.86 -1.24
C CYS A 193 0.59 -6.37 0.09
N PHE A 194 1.39 -5.54 0.75
CA PHE A 194 1.93 -5.78 2.09
C PHE A 194 1.49 -4.66 3.03
N TYR A 195 1.13 -5.03 4.25
CA TYR A 195 0.58 -4.11 5.25
C TYR A 195 1.48 -4.04 6.47
N GLN A 196 1.63 -2.84 7.01
CA GLN A 196 2.53 -2.55 8.12
C GLN A 196 2.06 -3.17 9.44
N HIS A 197 0.75 -3.33 9.63
CA HIS A 197 0.18 -3.86 10.86
C HIS A 197 -0.76 -5.04 10.56
N PRO A 198 -1.05 -5.88 11.58
CA PRO A 198 -2.06 -6.92 11.45
C PRO A 198 -3.43 -6.34 11.04
N ASP A 199 -4.31 -7.22 10.57
CA ASP A 199 -5.67 -6.87 10.11
C ASP A 199 -5.66 -5.82 8.99
N PHE A 200 -4.63 -5.89 8.13
CA PHE A 200 -4.42 -4.99 6.98
C PHE A 200 -4.25 -3.51 7.40
N GLY A 201 -3.76 -3.29 8.63
CA GLY A 201 -3.56 -1.96 9.18
C GLY A 201 -2.27 -1.26 8.75
N GLY A 202 -2.21 0.04 9.06
CA GLY A 202 -1.07 0.90 8.75
C GLY A 202 -0.91 1.17 7.26
N ARG A 203 0.30 1.58 6.86
CA ARG A 203 0.59 1.86 5.45
C ARG A 203 0.69 0.58 4.63
N ARG A 204 0.26 0.67 3.37
CA ARG A 204 0.25 -0.43 2.38
C ARG A 204 1.29 -0.15 1.31
N LEU A 205 2.07 -1.16 0.95
CA LEU A 205 2.80 -1.17 -0.33
C LEU A 205 2.12 -2.12 -1.30
N GLN A 206 2.07 -1.74 -2.58
CA GLN A 206 1.44 -2.54 -3.63
C GLN A 206 2.27 -2.56 -4.91
N TRP A 207 2.18 -3.66 -5.65
CA TRP A 207 2.79 -3.90 -6.96
C TRP A 207 1.84 -4.71 -7.84
N ASN A 208 2.02 -4.64 -9.17
CA ASN A 208 1.27 -5.42 -10.15
C ASN A 208 2.13 -6.15 -11.21
N TYR A 209 3.45 -6.21 -11.02
CA TYR A 209 4.40 -6.82 -11.95
C TYR A 209 5.20 -7.98 -11.33
N GLU A 210 5.96 -8.67 -12.18
CA GLU A 210 6.82 -9.79 -11.81
C GLU A 210 8.20 -9.29 -11.35
N HIS A 211 8.69 -9.79 -10.21
CA HIS A 211 9.98 -9.42 -9.64
C HIS A 211 10.75 -10.67 -9.19
N CYS A 212 11.26 -11.42 -10.17
CA CYS A 212 11.99 -12.65 -9.88
C CYS A 212 13.39 -12.46 -9.30
N ASN A 213 13.97 -11.29 -9.50
CA ASN A 213 15.29 -10.95 -8.96
C ASN A 213 15.24 -10.48 -7.49
N GLY A 214 14.04 -10.36 -6.93
CA GLY A 214 13.82 -9.89 -5.57
C GLY A 214 13.69 -8.38 -5.45
N VAL A 215 12.89 -7.95 -4.47
CA VAL A 215 12.67 -6.55 -4.11
C VAL A 215 12.91 -6.40 -2.62
N ASN A 216 13.77 -5.46 -2.24
CA ASN A 216 14.11 -5.21 -0.84
C ASN A 216 13.16 -4.18 -0.24
N PHE A 217 12.46 -4.53 0.83
CA PHE A 217 11.51 -3.66 1.52
C PHE A 217 12.17 -2.41 2.11
N GLY A 218 13.45 -2.46 2.48
CA GLY A 218 14.22 -1.33 3.00
C GLY A 218 14.38 -0.17 2.02
N GLN A 219 14.28 -0.41 0.71
CA GLN A 219 14.28 0.66 -0.30
C GLN A 219 13.09 1.62 -0.15
N TYR A 220 12.03 1.15 0.51
CA TYR A 220 10.79 1.88 0.73
C TYR A 220 10.53 2.15 2.22
N ASP A 221 11.59 2.12 3.06
CA ASP A 221 11.47 2.19 4.53
C ASP A 221 10.55 1.09 5.13
N PHE A 222 10.31 0.00 4.43
CA PHE A 222 9.35 -1.03 4.84
C PHE A 222 9.98 -2.30 5.41
N ARG A 223 11.30 -2.26 5.61
CA ARG A 223 12.08 -3.37 6.19
C ARG A 223 11.56 -3.69 7.60
N ASN A 224 11.35 -4.97 7.91
CA ASN A 224 10.90 -5.41 9.23
C ASN A 224 9.59 -4.75 9.68
N ARG A 225 8.66 -4.55 8.74
CA ARG A 225 7.36 -3.93 9.02
C ARG A 225 6.16 -4.72 8.51
N ALA A 226 6.35 -5.73 7.67
CA ALA A 226 5.21 -6.46 7.13
C ALA A 226 4.59 -7.36 8.21
N SER A 227 3.29 -7.17 8.44
CA SER A 227 2.49 -7.94 9.40
C SER A 227 1.35 -8.71 8.72
N GLY A 228 0.92 -8.29 7.53
CA GLY A 228 -0.13 -8.93 6.73
C GLY A 228 0.09 -8.73 5.22
N TRP A 229 -0.63 -9.50 4.40
CA TRP A 229 -0.52 -9.41 2.93
C TRP A 229 -1.81 -9.82 2.21
N VAL A 230 -1.95 -9.37 0.98
CA VAL A 230 -3.00 -9.77 0.03
C VAL A 230 -2.34 -10.08 -1.32
N ASN A 231 -2.75 -11.13 -2.01
CA ASN A 231 -2.38 -11.41 -3.39
C ASN A 231 -3.67 -11.65 -4.20
N THR A 232 -4.11 -10.66 -4.97
CA THR A 232 -5.37 -10.72 -5.73
C THR A 232 -5.22 -11.45 -7.06
N THR A 233 -4.03 -11.98 -7.35
CA THR A 233 -3.77 -12.73 -8.58
C THR A 233 -4.67 -13.93 -8.71
N ILE A 234 -5.32 -14.09 -9.87
CA ILE A 234 -6.31 -15.16 -10.08
C ILE A 234 -5.62 -16.55 -9.99
N PRO A 235 -6.09 -17.48 -9.13
CA PRO A 235 -5.46 -18.79 -8.91
C PRO A 235 -5.23 -19.67 -10.14
N ASN A 236 -6.07 -19.55 -11.16
CA ASN A 236 -6.01 -20.35 -12.39
C ASN A 236 -5.54 -19.57 -13.62
N HIS A 237 -5.03 -18.36 -13.43
CA HIS A 237 -4.54 -17.54 -14.53
C HIS A 237 -3.14 -17.99 -14.98
N PRO A 238 -2.85 -18.03 -16.29
CA PRO A 238 -1.52 -18.43 -16.79
C PRO A 238 -0.40 -17.48 -16.37
N ALA A 239 -0.72 -16.23 -16.05
CA ALA A 239 0.23 -15.24 -15.51
C ALA A 239 0.13 -15.08 -13.99
N ARG A 240 -0.29 -16.12 -13.25
CA ARG A 240 -0.41 -16.01 -11.79
C ARG A 240 0.95 -15.83 -11.12
N LEU A 241 1.00 -15.02 -10.07
CA LEU A 241 2.23 -14.71 -9.34
C LEU A 241 2.19 -15.33 -7.95
N TYR A 242 3.24 -16.07 -7.62
CA TYR A 242 3.52 -16.52 -6.26
C TYR A 242 4.50 -15.55 -5.63
N VAL A 243 4.14 -15.03 -4.47
CA VAL A 243 4.96 -14.05 -3.74
C VAL A 243 5.65 -14.76 -2.59
N ARG A 244 6.96 -15.00 -2.70
CA ARG A 244 7.75 -15.61 -1.61
C ARG A 244 8.47 -14.51 -0.84
N VAL A 245 8.37 -14.55 0.48
CA VAL A 245 8.89 -13.51 1.37
C VAL A 245 9.97 -14.08 2.27
N TYR A 246 11.02 -13.29 2.50
CA TYR A 246 12.23 -13.71 3.19
C TYR A 246 12.65 -12.66 4.23
N ASP A 247 13.25 -13.15 5.31
CA ASP A 247 14.08 -12.40 6.24
C ASP A 247 15.54 -12.56 5.78
N THR A 248 16.26 -11.47 5.59
CA THR A 248 17.65 -11.53 5.11
C THR A 248 18.65 -11.24 6.23
N ASP A 249 18.19 -11.10 7.48
CA ASP A 249 19.00 -10.69 8.62
C ASP A 249 18.69 -11.49 9.90
N PRO A 250 19.60 -12.38 10.32
CA PRO A 250 20.93 -12.60 9.76
C PRO A 250 20.90 -13.46 8.49
N ALA A 251 21.87 -13.25 7.59
CA ALA A 251 22.10 -14.14 6.45
C ALA A 251 22.44 -15.59 6.92
N PRO A 252 22.07 -16.63 6.14
CA PRO A 252 21.41 -16.59 4.83
C PRO A 252 19.91 -16.24 4.88
N ASP A 253 19.33 -15.87 3.73
CA ASP A 253 17.89 -15.62 3.58
C ASP A 253 17.05 -16.75 4.21
N ASP A 254 16.28 -16.43 5.24
CA ASP A 254 15.30 -17.32 5.85
C ASP A 254 13.95 -17.14 5.16
N TYR A 255 13.31 -18.26 4.81
CA TYR A 255 12.01 -18.23 4.16
C TYR A 255 10.91 -18.03 5.22
N LEU A 256 10.08 -17.01 5.04
CA LEU A 256 9.02 -16.69 5.99
C LEU A 256 7.67 -17.28 5.57
N TRP A 257 7.17 -16.90 4.39
CA TRP A 257 5.88 -17.38 3.88
C TRP A 257 5.75 -17.24 2.35
N THR A 258 4.68 -17.83 1.80
CA THR A 258 4.26 -17.68 0.40
C THR A 258 2.88 -17.06 0.35
N GLY A 259 2.78 -15.92 -0.33
CA GLY A 259 1.54 -15.34 -0.78
C GLY A 259 1.00 -16.06 -2.02
N ASN A 260 0.13 -17.05 -1.82
CA ASN A 260 -0.50 -17.77 -2.93
C ASN A 260 -1.45 -16.86 -3.73
N PRO A 261 -1.56 -17.05 -5.06
CA PRO A 261 -2.60 -16.40 -5.87
C PRO A 261 -3.99 -16.51 -5.23
N GLY A 262 -4.72 -15.41 -5.15
CA GLY A 262 -6.12 -15.33 -4.71
C GLY A 262 -6.29 -15.51 -3.20
N ALA A 263 -5.20 -15.37 -2.44
CA ALA A 263 -5.19 -15.53 -0.99
C ALA A 263 -4.78 -14.24 -0.29
N LYS A 264 -5.00 -14.21 1.01
CA LYS A 264 -4.59 -13.13 1.91
C LYS A 264 -4.31 -13.70 3.29
N ASP A 265 -3.53 -12.97 4.07
CA ASP A 265 -3.33 -13.23 5.48
C ASP A 265 -3.33 -11.90 6.25
N ALA A 266 -4.26 -11.77 7.19
CA ALA A 266 -4.37 -10.60 8.06
C ALA A 266 -3.20 -10.52 9.06
N HIS A 267 -2.58 -11.67 9.38
CA HIS A 267 -1.46 -11.72 10.30
C HIS A 267 -0.55 -12.91 9.98
N VAL A 268 0.67 -12.65 9.51
CA VAL A 268 1.66 -13.67 9.11
C VAL A 268 2.16 -14.58 10.25
N GLY A 269 1.66 -14.34 11.46
CA GLY A 269 1.99 -15.06 12.68
C GLY A 269 3.15 -14.43 13.44
N ALA A 270 3.14 -14.59 14.77
CA ALA A 270 4.11 -13.97 15.66
C ALA A 270 5.59 -14.33 15.35
N ALA A 271 5.85 -15.49 14.76
CA ALA A 271 7.21 -15.91 14.40
C ALA A 271 7.76 -15.15 13.17
N ASN A 272 6.88 -14.59 12.33
CA ASN A 272 7.22 -13.96 11.06
C ASN A 272 6.90 -12.45 11.03
N ASN A 273 6.15 -11.96 12.02
CA ASN A 273 5.74 -10.56 12.12
C ASN A 273 6.95 -9.63 12.17
N ASP A 274 6.94 -8.57 11.37
CA ASP A 274 8.00 -7.55 11.37
C ASP A 274 9.40 -8.11 11.06
N LYS A 275 9.48 -9.14 10.21
CA LYS A 275 10.75 -9.75 9.76
C LYS A 275 11.03 -9.65 8.27
N ALA A 276 10.05 -9.23 7.48
CA ALA A 276 10.20 -9.24 6.03
C ALA A 276 11.20 -8.17 5.57
N ASP A 277 12.23 -8.63 4.86
CA ASP A 277 13.29 -7.81 4.28
C ASP A 277 13.25 -7.82 2.75
N LEU A 278 12.88 -8.97 2.16
CA LEU A 278 12.90 -9.22 0.73
C LEU A 278 11.66 -10.00 0.31
N PHE A 279 11.14 -9.75 -0.89
CA PHE A 279 10.21 -10.67 -1.55
C PHE A 279 10.61 -10.96 -2.99
N ARG A 280 10.12 -12.08 -3.54
CA ARG A 280 10.15 -12.42 -4.97
C ARG A 280 8.75 -12.74 -5.44
N ALA A 281 8.29 -12.08 -6.50
CA ALA A 281 7.00 -12.37 -7.13
C ALA A 281 7.26 -12.97 -8.51
N CYS A 282 7.05 -14.28 -8.66
CA CYS A 282 7.33 -15.01 -9.90
C CYS A 282 6.14 -15.84 -10.35
N ARG A 283 6.09 -16.13 -11.65
CA ARG A 283 5.27 -17.22 -12.16
C ARG A 283 5.86 -18.56 -11.71
N SER A 284 4.99 -19.55 -11.45
CA SER A 284 5.39 -20.93 -11.15
C SER A 284 5.86 -21.67 -12.39
#